data_AF-A0A537FY74-F1
#
_entry.id   AF-A0A537FY74-F1
#
_cell.length_a   1.000
_cell.length_b   1.000
_cell.length_c   1.000
_cell.angle_alpha   90.00
_cell.angle_beta   90.00
_cell.angle_gamma   90.00
#
_symmetry.space_group_name_H-M   'P 1'
#
loop_
_entity.id
_entity.type
_entity.pdbx_description
1 polymer ?
#
loop_
_entity_poly.entity_id
_entity_poly.type
_entity_poly.pdbx_seq_one_letter_code
_entity_poly.pdbx_strand_id
1 'polypeptide(L)'
;MKDTSFYGLVRLVGFSDTPTLYRMILPERGSVFVKCGADILINGLKTDLRAKARCPICGTVTRFHIGKRRIEDLAPKDPTPHVVELEQGPGRMSIKCDSTHIFDKKDCLTNWLSTYAGKPGRVISLPEYLDSLNKRSPTKVSPA
;
A
#
# COMPACT_ATOMS: atom_id res chain seq x y z
N MET A 1 6.74 -1.74 -18.80
CA MET A 1 7.26 -0.37 -18.58
C MET A 1 6.95 0.05 -17.15
N LYS A 2 7.95 0.51 -16.40
CA LYS A 2 7.78 0.97 -15.01
C LYS A 2 7.26 2.40 -15.05
N ASP A 3 6.02 2.62 -14.65
CA ASP A 3 5.49 3.97 -14.36
C ASP A 3 6.10 4.45 -13.05
N THR A 4 7.39 4.72 -13.11
CA THR A 4 8.06 5.50 -12.11
C THR A 4 8.12 6.91 -12.62
N SER A 5 7.52 7.85 -11.89
CA SER A 5 7.77 9.25 -12.14
C SER A 5 8.68 9.88 -11.08
N PHE A 6 9.64 10.67 -11.55
CA PHE A 6 10.50 11.53 -10.75
C PHE A 6 9.77 12.86 -10.55
N TYR A 7 9.38 13.17 -9.32
CA TYR A 7 8.76 14.45 -9.02
C TYR A 7 9.23 14.88 -7.62
N GLY A 8 10.35 15.62 -7.61
CA GLY A 8 11.17 15.94 -6.44
C GLY A 8 12.29 14.90 -6.20
N LEU A 9 12.86 14.89 -4.98
CA LEU A 9 13.92 13.96 -4.54
C LEU A 9 13.42 12.52 -4.26
N VAL A 10 12.10 12.30 -4.22
CA VAL A 10 11.51 11.01 -3.82
C VAL A 10 10.86 10.31 -5.02
N ARG A 11 11.41 9.15 -5.36
CA ARG A 11 10.86 8.24 -6.38
C ARG A 11 9.64 7.50 -5.83
N LEU A 12 8.44 7.92 -6.27
CA LEU A 12 7.18 7.30 -5.88
C LEU A 12 6.99 5.93 -6.55
N VAL A 13 6.55 4.95 -5.77
CA VAL A 13 6.14 3.63 -6.27
C VAL A 13 4.66 3.68 -6.62
N GLY A 14 4.32 3.14 -7.79
CA GLY A 14 2.93 2.99 -8.22
C GLY A 14 2.18 4.31 -8.38
N PHE A 15 2.86 5.40 -8.75
CA PHE A 15 2.20 6.67 -9.03
C PHE A 15 1.11 6.52 -10.10
N SER A 16 0.02 7.28 -9.95
CA SER A 16 -1.01 7.44 -10.97
C SER A 16 -1.32 8.93 -11.16
N ASP A 17 -1.38 9.33 -12.43
CA ASP A 17 -1.81 10.63 -12.92
C ASP A 17 -3.35 10.78 -12.87
N THR A 18 -4.08 9.66 -12.93
CA THR A 18 -5.53 9.63 -12.75
C THR A 18 -5.93 9.36 -11.29
N PRO A 19 -7.08 9.90 -10.82
CA PRO A 19 -7.60 9.58 -9.50
C PRO A 19 -7.87 8.06 -9.33
N THR A 20 -7.36 7.49 -8.25
CA THR A 20 -7.61 6.10 -7.86
C THR A 20 -8.32 6.02 -6.51
N LEU A 21 -8.60 4.80 -6.03
CA LEU A 21 -9.10 4.55 -4.67
C LEU A 21 -8.05 4.86 -3.58
N TYR A 22 -6.80 5.15 -3.94
CA TYR A 22 -5.66 5.21 -3.05
C TYR A 22 -4.94 6.54 -3.19
N ARG A 23 -5.06 7.37 -2.15
CA ARG A 23 -4.53 8.73 -2.12
C ARG A 23 -3.50 8.86 -0.99
N MET A 24 -2.36 9.45 -1.29
CA MET A 24 -1.35 9.86 -0.31
C MET A 24 -1.30 11.38 -0.22
N ILE A 25 -0.98 11.89 0.95
CA ILE A 25 -0.76 13.31 1.23
C ILE A 25 0.65 13.39 1.81
N LEU A 26 1.55 13.98 1.03
CA LEU A 26 2.97 14.10 1.34
C LEU A 26 3.26 15.52 1.87
N PRO A 27 4.13 15.68 2.89
CA PRO A 27 4.37 16.98 3.55
C PRO A 27 4.70 18.14 2.59
N GLU A 28 5.56 17.91 1.59
CA GLU A 28 6.05 18.97 0.70
C GLU A 28 5.32 19.04 -0.66
N ARG A 29 4.52 18.02 -0.97
CA ARG A 29 3.96 17.82 -2.32
C ARG A 29 2.44 17.83 -2.35
N GLY A 30 1.81 17.76 -1.18
CA GLY A 30 0.37 17.65 -1.08
C GLY A 30 -0.13 16.30 -1.59
N SER A 31 -1.26 16.32 -2.28
CA SER A 31 -2.02 15.12 -2.60
C SER A 31 -1.57 14.44 -3.90
N VAL A 32 -1.33 13.13 -3.85
CA VAL A 32 -1.05 12.29 -5.02
C VAL A 32 -1.85 10.99 -4.98
N PHE A 33 -2.04 10.34 -6.13
CA PHE A 33 -2.69 9.03 -6.23
C PHE A 33 -1.68 7.93 -6.53
N VAL A 34 -1.98 6.72 -6.06
CA VAL A 34 -1.21 5.51 -6.34
C VAL A 34 -2.10 4.36 -6.82
N LYS A 35 -1.52 3.37 -7.47
CA LYS A 35 -2.26 2.31 -8.16
C LYS A 35 -2.95 1.35 -7.19
N CYS A 36 -2.31 0.99 -6.08
CA CYS A 36 -2.92 0.11 -5.08
C CYS A 36 -2.59 0.45 -3.63
N GLY A 37 -3.31 -0.18 -2.69
CA GLY A 37 -3.11 0.03 -1.25
C GLY A 37 -1.70 -0.34 -0.76
N ALA A 38 -1.07 -1.35 -1.34
CA ALA A 38 0.30 -1.72 -0.99
C ALA A 38 1.33 -0.67 -1.44
N ASP A 39 1.07 0.08 -2.52
CA ASP A 39 1.97 1.17 -2.93
C ASP A 39 2.03 2.28 -1.87
N ILE A 40 0.92 2.55 -1.17
CA ILE A 40 0.92 3.49 -0.03
C ILE A 40 1.93 3.02 1.02
N LEU A 41 1.87 1.75 1.40
CA LEU A 41 2.72 1.16 2.44
C LEU A 41 4.19 1.16 2.02
N ILE A 42 4.48 0.82 0.76
CA ILE A 42 5.84 0.83 0.20
C ILE A 42 6.42 2.25 0.17
N ASN A 43 5.62 3.26 -0.20
CA ASN A 43 6.06 4.66 -0.15
C ASN A 43 6.27 5.13 1.31
N GLY A 44 5.46 4.65 2.25
CA GLY A 44 5.60 4.92 3.69
C GLY A 44 6.88 4.40 4.33
N LEU A 45 7.60 3.47 3.67
CA LEU A 45 8.95 3.05 4.11
C LEU A 45 10.00 4.13 3.86
N LYS A 46 9.75 5.02 2.87
CA LYS A 46 10.69 6.01 2.38
C LYS A 46 10.44 7.40 2.94
N THR A 47 9.19 7.72 3.26
CA THR A 47 8.78 9.06 3.67
C THR A 47 7.52 8.98 4.53
N ASP A 48 7.41 9.89 5.49
CA ASP A 48 6.20 10.03 6.28
C ASP A 48 5.06 10.57 5.40
N LEU A 49 3.86 10.01 5.56
CA LEU A 49 2.72 10.35 4.71
C LEU A 49 1.39 10.12 5.42
N ARG A 50 0.37 10.90 5.05
CA ARG A 50 -1.02 10.57 5.37
C ARG A 50 -1.66 9.85 4.20
N ALA A 51 -2.56 8.93 4.47
CA ALA A 51 -3.17 8.07 3.47
C ALA A 51 -4.70 8.07 3.59
N LYS A 52 -5.34 7.92 2.43
CA LYS A 52 -6.75 7.59 2.32
C LYS A 52 -6.89 6.44 1.34
N ALA A 53 -7.49 5.34 1.79
CA ALA A 53 -7.83 4.20 0.96
C ALA A 53 -9.34 3.99 0.98
N ARG A 54 -9.95 3.94 -0.20
CA ARG A 54 -11.38 3.70 -0.35
C ARG A 54 -11.63 2.20 -0.58
N CYS A 55 -12.51 1.62 0.23
CA CYS A 55 -12.94 0.23 0.05
C CYS A 55 -13.63 0.07 -1.32
N PRO A 56 -13.21 -0.90 -2.16
CA PRO A 56 -13.79 -1.08 -3.49
C PRO A 56 -15.24 -1.62 -3.45
N ILE A 57 -15.71 -2.12 -2.30
CA ILE A 57 -17.05 -2.71 -2.15
C ILE A 57 -18.06 -1.70 -1.59
N CYS A 58 -17.75 -1.07 -0.45
CA CYS A 58 -18.70 -0.19 0.25
C CYS A 58 -18.37 1.30 0.13
N GLY A 59 -17.23 1.68 -0.46
CA GLY A 59 -16.83 3.08 -0.61
C GLY A 59 -16.39 3.78 0.68
N THR A 60 -16.43 3.12 1.84
CA THR A 60 -15.90 3.68 3.10
C THR A 60 -14.42 4.00 2.96
N VAL A 61 -14.00 5.11 3.56
CA VAL A 61 -12.62 5.60 3.47
C VAL A 61 -11.87 5.26 4.76
N THR A 62 -10.90 4.37 4.62
CA THR A 62 -9.85 4.14 5.62
C THR A 62 -8.84 5.27 5.56
N ARG A 63 -8.53 5.88 6.70
CA ARG A 63 -7.52 6.93 6.88
C ARG A 63 -6.44 6.42 7.83
N PHE A 64 -5.21 6.79 7.56
CA PHE A 64 -4.08 6.50 8.45
C PHE A 64 -2.91 7.42 8.15
N HIS A 65 -2.00 7.52 9.11
CA HIS A 65 -0.70 8.15 8.97
C HIS A 65 0.38 7.06 8.98
N ILE A 66 1.41 7.21 8.16
CA ILE A 66 2.66 6.46 8.30
C ILE A 66 3.70 7.44 8.77
N GLY A 67 4.11 7.31 10.04
CA GLY A 67 5.16 8.10 10.67
C GLY A 67 6.28 7.19 11.15
N LYS A 68 7.54 7.51 10.84
CA LYS A 68 8.71 6.71 11.23
C LYS A 68 8.54 5.22 10.89
N ARG A 69 7.97 4.94 9.71
CA ARG A 69 7.65 3.60 9.19
C ARG A 69 6.68 2.78 10.04
N ARG A 70 5.80 3.42 10.81
CA ARG A 70 4.72 2.80 11.59
C ARG A 70 3.38 3.39 11.21
N ILE A 71 2.33 2.59 11.31
CA ILE A 71 0.96 3.06 11.10
C ILE A 71 0.45 3.72 12.37
N GLU A 72 -0.12 4.90 12.22
CA GLU A 72 -0.71 5.74 13.25
C GLU A 72 -2.10 6.22 12.78
N ASP A 73 -2.95 6.66 13.71
CA ASP A 73 -4.28 7.24 13.44
C ASP A 73 -5.16 6.41 12.49
N LEU A 74 -5.06 5.08 12.58
CA LEU A 74 -5.79 4.15 11.72
C LEU A 74 -7.29 4.17 12.03
N ALA A 75 -8.09 4.57 11.04
CA ALA A 75 -9.54 4.66 11.14
C ALA A 75 -10.23 4.20 9.85
N PRO A 76 -11.13 3.18 9.87
CA PRO A 76 -11.53 2.40 11.04
C PRO A 76 -10.37 1.57 11.60
N LYS A 77 -10.55 0.96 12.78
CA LYS A 77 -9.47 0.27 13.51
C LYS A 77 -8.90 -0.93 12.76
N ASP A 78 -9.74 -1.70 12.08
CA ASP A 78 -9.36 -3.02 11.56
C ASP A 78 -9.64 -3.22 10.06
N PRO A 79 -9.09 -2.37 9.17
CA PRO A 79 -9.18 -2.60 7.75
C PRO A 79 -8.40 -3.86 7.37
N THR A 80 -8.98 -4.64 6.46
CA THR A 80 -8.41 -5.91 6.03
C THR A 80 -7.83 -5.75 4.62
N PRO A 81 -6.51 -5.71 4.44
CA PRO A 81 -5.93 -5.72 3.11
C PRO A 81 -5.88 -7.13 2.51
N HIS A 82 -5.96 -7.20 1.19
CA HIS A 82 -5.58 -8.36 0.39
C HIS A 82 -4.41 -7.93 -0.50
N VAL A 83 -3.25 -8.55 -0.36
CA VAL A 83 -2.03 -8.16 -1.11
C VAL A 83 -1.48 -9.32 -1.91
N VAL A 84 -1.44 -9.16 -3.24
CA VAL A 84 -0.88 -10.16 -4.15
C VAL A 84 0.56 -9.79 -4.49
N GLU A 85 1.50 -10.53 -3.90
CA GLU A 85 2.92 -10.45 -4.20
C GLU A 85 3.28 -11.47 -5.29
N LEU A 86 4.04 -11.04 -6.30
CA LEU A 86 4.55 -11.89 -7.37
C LEU A 86 6.07 -11.86 -7.34
N GLU A 87 6.68 -13.03 -7.15
CA GLU A 87 8.12 -13.21 -7.28
C GLU A 87 8.55 -13.00 -8.74
N GLN A 88 9.52 -12.10 -8.95
CA GLN A 88 10.13 -11.83 -10.25
C GLN A 88 11.55 -12.39 -10.37
N GLY A 89 12.05 -13.03 -9.31
CA GLY A 89 13.38 -13.59 -9.19
C GLY A 89 13.89 -13.50 -7.75
N PRO A 90 15.10 -14.04 -7.47
CA PRO A 90 15.64 -14.10 -6.12
C PRO A 90 15.65 -12.72 -5.45
N GLY A 91 14.89 -12.60 -4.35
CA GLY A 91 14.79 -11.36 -3.57
C GLY A 91 14.04 -10.20 -4.26
N ARG A 92 13.42 -10.42 -5.42
CA ARG A 92 12.66 -9.38 -6.16
C ARG A 92 11.18 -9.73 -6.19
N MET A 93 10.38 -8.94 -5.47
CA MET A 93 8.93 -9.05 -5.48
C MET A 93 8.29 -7.85 -6.19
N SER A 94 7.16 -8.11 -6.84
CA SER A 94 6.28 -7.10 -7.41
C SER A 94 4.88 -7.23 -6.83
N ILE A 95 4.11 -6.14 -6.85
CA ILE A 95 2.71 -6.15 -6.41
C ILE A 95 1.80 -6.21 -7.64
N LYS A 96 0.81 -7.11 -7.62
CA LYS A 96 -0.29 -7.07 -8.59
C LYS A 96 -1.36 -6.11 -8.10
N CYS A 97 -1.32 -4.87 -8.56
CA CYS A 97 -2.19 -3.82 -8.05
C CYS A 97 -3.68 -4.03 -8.32
N ASP A 98 -4.06 -4.57 -9.49
CA ASP A 98 -5.46 -4.86 -9.84
C ASP A 98 -6.10 -5.93 -8.94
N SER A 99 -5.30 -6.60 -8.11
CA SER A 99 -5.75 -7.61 -7.16
C SER A 99 -5.35 -7.28 -5.73
N THR A 100 -4.88 -6.06 -5.49
CA THR A 100 -4.39 -5.61 -4.18
C THR A 100 -5.26 -4.48 -3.65
N HIS A 101 -6.01 -4.76 -2.59
CA HIS A 101 -7.03 -3.85 -2.07
C HIS A 101 -6.97 -3.71 -0.55
N ILE A 102 -7.49 -2.59 -0.05
CA ILE A 102 -7.75 -2.37 1.37
C ILE A 102 -9.27 -2.36 1.55
N PHE A 103 -9.78 -3.31 2.31
CA PHE A 103 -11.20 -3.40 2.64
C PHE A 103 -11.45 -2.82 4.02
N ASP A 104 -12.52 -2.03 4.15
CA ASP A 104 -12.89 -1.40 5.42
C ASP A 104 -13.24 -2.42 6.51
N LYS A 105 -13.85 -3.54 6.10
CA LYS A 105 -14.36 -4.61 6.98
C LYS A 105 -14.11 -5.97 6.34
N LYS A 106 -14.03 -7.01 7.18
CA LYS A 106 -13.86 -8.40 6.74
C LYS A 106 -14.95 -8.86 5.76
N ASP A 107 -16.20 -8.46 5.98
CA ASP A 107 -17.31 -8.86 5.09
C ASP A 107 -17.14 -8.33 3.66
N CYS A 108 -16.57 -7.13 3.50
CA CYS A 108 -16.25 -6.59 2.17
C CYS A 108 -15.19 -7.44 1.47
N LEU A 109 -14.16 -7.88 2.19
CA LEU A 109 -13.16 -8.80 1.65
C LEU A 109 -13.81 -10.13 1.26
N THR A 110 -14.61 -10.74 2.15
CA THR A 110 -15.29 -12.02 1.89
C THR A 110 -16.19 -11.92 0.65
N ASN A 111 -16.96 -10.85 0.52
CA ASN A 111 -17.82 -10.62 -0.63
C ASN A 111 -16.98 -10.51 -1.92
N TRP A 112 -15.91 -9.71 -1.92
CA TRP A 112 -15.02 -9.60 -3.07
C TRP A 112 -14.38 -10.95 -3.44
N LEU A 113 -13.88 -11.69 -2.45
CA LEU A 113 -13.25 -13.00 -2.64
C LEU A 113 -14.19 -14.04 -3.24
N SER A 114 -15.51 -13.94 -3.01
CA SER A 114 -16.49 -14.88 -3.59
C SER A 114 -16.54 -14.86 -5.13
N THR A 115 -16.09 -13.77 -5.74
CA THR A 115 -16.07 -13.59 -7.20
C THR A 115 -14.65 -13.50 -7.77
N TYR A 116 -13.64 -13.40 -6.90
CA TYR A 116 -12.26 -13.19 -7.30
C TYR A 116 -11.60 -14.52 -7.71
N ALA A 117 -11.33 -14.67 -9.02
CA ALA A 117 -10.66 -15.83 -9.60
C ALA A 117 -9.14 -15.66 -9.79
N GLY A 118 -8.54 -14.63 -9.16
CA GLY A 118 -7.11 -14.35 -9.32
C GLY A 118 -6.21 -15.13 -8.36
N LYS A 119 -4.93 -14.74 -8.29
CA LYS A 119 -3.96 -15.37 -7.39
C LYS A 119 -4.30 -15.11 -5.92
N PRO A 120 -4.02 -16.07 -5.02
CA PRO A 120 -4.17 -15.83 -3.59
C PRO A 120 -3.28 -14.66 -3.14
N GLY A 121 -3.82 -13.81 -2.28
CA GLY A 121 -3.09 -12.73 -1.63
C GLY A 121 -2.91 -12.98 -0.14
N ARG A 122 -1.97 -12.25 0.46
CA ARG A 122 -1.79 -12.18 1.90
C ARG A 122 -2.93 -11.34 2.49
N VAL A 123 -3.59 -11.88 3.51
CA VAL A 123 -4.65 -11.22 4.28
C VAL A 123 -4.20 -11.12 5.73
N ILE A 124 -3.47 -10.05 6.02
CA ILE A 124 -2.94 -9.73 7.37
C ILE A 124 -3.20 -8.24 7.64
N SER A 125 -3.10 -7.76 8.87
CA SER A 125 -3.39 -6.34 9.15
C SER A 125 -2.43 -5.39 8.43
N LEU A 126 -2.84 -4.13 8.21
CA LEU A 126 -1.97 -3.11 7.61
C LEU A 126 -0.65 -2.92 8.40
N PRO A 127 -0.65 -2.83 9.76
CA PRO A 127 0.59 -2.74 10.52
C PRO A 127 1.50 -3.95 10.33
N GLU A 128 0.95 -5.18 10.38
CA GLU A 128 1.74 -6.40 10.16
C GLU A 128 2.33 -6.46 8.76
N TYR A 129 1.58 -6.01 7.74
CA TYR A 129 2.10 -5.96 6.38
C TYR A 129 3.25 -4.96 6.26
N LEU A 130 3.08 -3.74 6.80
CA LEU A 130 4.15 -2.72 6.83
C LEU A 130 5.39 -3.22 7.58
N ASP A 131 5.21 -3.90 8.71
CA ASP A 131 6.30 -4.51 9.47
C ASP A 131 7.02 -5.59 8.67
N SER A 132 6.28 -6.39 7.90
CA SER A 132 6.89 -7.38 7.01
C SER A 132 7.74 -6.73 5.92
N LEU A 133 7.31 -5.58 5.39
CA LEU A 133 8.09 -4.79 4.44
C LEU A 133 9.33 -4.15 5.08
N ASN A 134 9.21 -3.66 6.31
CA ASN A 134 10.32 -3.11 7.09
C ASN A 134 11.43 -4.16 7.28
N LYS A 135 11.07 -5.39 7.65
CA LYS A 135 12.04 -6.51 7.84
C LYS A 135 12.73 -6.95 6.55
N ARG A 136 12.07 -6.80 5.41
CA ARG A 136 12.59 -7.15 4.08
C ARG A 136 13.41 -6.03 3.45
N SER A 137 13.32 -4.82 3.98
CA SER A 137 14.13 -3.69 3.52
C SER A 137 15.58 -3.94 3.94
N PRO A 138 16.56 -3.87 3.02
CA PRO A 138 17.95 -4.09 3.40
C PRO A 138 18.32 -3.12 4.52
N THR A 139 18.69 -3.69 5.68
CA THR A 139 19.41 -2.96 6.71
C THR A 139 20.61 -2.34 6.01
N LYS A 140 20.81 -1.02 6.14
CA LYS A 140 22.03 -0.38 5.64
C LYS A 140 23.22 -1.23 6.07
N VAL A 141 23.94 -1.83 5.13
CA VAL A 141 25.28 -2.31 5.39
C VAL A 141 26.08 -1.03 5.67
N SER A 142 26.52 -0.86 6.91
CA SER A 142 27.45 0.22 7.25
C SER A 142 28.65 0.11 6.30
N PRO A 143 29.12 1.23 5.72
CA PRO A 143 30.44 1.21 5.11
C PRO A 143 31.43 0.81 6.21
N ALA A 144 32.28 -0.18 5.91
CA ALA A 144 33.43 -0.52 6.71
C ALA A 144 34.43 0.64 6.73
#